data_AF-A0A0F9HYZ2-F1
#
_entry.id   AF-A0A0F9HYZ2-F1
#
_cell.length_a   1.000
_cell.length_b   1.000
_cell.length_c   1.000
_cell.angle_alpha   90.00
_cell.angle_beta   90.00
_cell.angle_gamma   90.00
#
_symmetry.space_group_name_H-M   'P 1'
#
loop_
_entity.id
_entity.type
_entity.pdbx_description
1 polymer ?
#
loop_
_entity_poly.entity_id
_entity_poly.type
_entity_poly.pdbx_seq_one_letter_code
_entity_poly.pdbx_strand_id
1 'polypeptide(L)'
;MLEGAAPRLAAAKRIWLPALTAAGLQQLTAVLLAAVLAETLLLRGVTRIGVHVPKGEGVTGVFQAASFLGSLAFNVASLLVIVLVVVILGSMVRRMEGGLSRPALVGLSGAMLLGLVLSLTTDALAADALFGVAVALLVGFITIVTISERRIGPAATLALILVAAAYLSYQYYVLSYLFYRILDYGAVPPLTIEVLRLGEALAVVAAAAAFWAWGLPRWRWVGKVGLAAVAAVLLALIIAGLSPASTMAILALWTTGLSLVLPFPVYLIALALYLLTLVACWRSGNAFWIAAGLLLV
;
A
#
# COMPACT_ATOMS: atom_id res chain seq x y z
N MET A 1 -60.34 -9.61 8.46
CA MET A 1 -60.32 -8.62 9.55
C MET A 1 -59.30 -9.11 10.57
N LEU A 2 -58.07 -8.61 10.43
CA LEU A 2 -57.34 -7.78 11.42
C LEU A 2 -56.85 -8.63 12.61
N GLU A 3 -55.58 -9.05 12.61
CA GLU A 3 -54.39 -8.30 13.08
C GLU A 3 -54.23 -8.35 14.61
N GLY A 4 -53.04 -8.76 15.07
CA GLY A 4 -52.66 -8.81 16.48
C GLY A 4 -51.33 -9.53 16.68
N ALA A 5 -50.24 -9.01 16.09
CA ALA A 5 -49.20 -8.28 16.81
C ALA A 5 -48.18 -9.18 17.52
N ALA A 6 -47.19 -9.65 16.77
CA ALA A 6 -45.92 -10.11 17.32
C ALA A 6 -45.15 -8.91 17.91
N PRO A 7 -44.55 -9.04 19.11
CA PRO A 7 -43.87 -7.94 19.78
C PRO A 7 -42.60 -7.54 19.03
N ARG A 8 -42.47 -6.21 18.87
CA ARG A 8 -41.34 -5.47 18.34
C ARG A 8 -40.03 -5.97 18.94
N LEU A 9 -39.22 -6.64 18.10
CA LEU A 9 -37.80 -6.82 18.39
C LEU A 9 -37.18 -5.44 18.59
N ALA A 10 -36.67 -5.27 19.80
CA ALA A 10 -36.01 -4.09 20.29
C ALA A 10 -35.10 -3.50 19.23
N ALA A 11 -35.28 -2.21 18.99
CA ALA A 11 -34.38 -1.37 18.22
C ALA A 11 -32.96 -1.55 18.77
N ALA A 12 -32.19 -2.42 18.11
CA ALA A 12 -30.75 -2.45 18.26
C ALA A 12 -30.27 -1.06 17.85
N LYS A 13 -29.92 -0.28 18.88
CA LYS A 13 -29.31 1.04 18.82
C LYS A 13 -28.23 0.98 17.73
N ARG A 14 -28.57 1.44 16.52
CA ARG A 14 -27.61 1.56 15.41
C ARG A 14 -26.54 2.47 15.94
N ILE A 15 -25.39 1.91 16.30
CA ILE A 15 -24.19 2.66 16.58
C ILE A 15 -23.97 3.50 15.32
N TRP A 16 -24.20 4.80 15.47
CA TRP A 16 -23.97 5.81 14.44
C TRP A 16 -22.46 5.90 14.22
N LEU A 17 -21.89 4.93 13.51
CA LEU A 17 -20.60 5.10 12.88
C LEU A 17 -20.86 6.01 11.67
N PRO A 18 -20.27 7.23 11.65
CA PRO A 18 -20.50 8.16 10.56
C PRO A 18 -20.23 7.46 9.24
N ALA A 19 -21.21 7.49 8.33
CA ALA A 19 -20.96 7.09 6.96
C ALA A 19 -19.80 7.97 6.46
N LEU A 20 -18.62 7.39 6.24
CA LEU A 20 -17.50 8.14 5.68
C LEU A 20 -17.97 8.76 4.37
N THR A 21 -18.16 10.07 4.39
CA THR A 21 -18.46 10.84 3.19
C THR A 21 -17.24 10.73 2.27
N ALA A 22 -17.45 10.81 0.95
CA ALA A 22 -16.34 10.81 -0.01
C ALA A 22 -15.28 11.88 0.34
N ALA A 23 -15.72 13.01 0.94
CA ALA A 23 -14.87 14.06 1.46
C ALA A 23 -13.98 13.61 2.64
N GLY A 24 -14.52 12.85 3.60
CA GLY A 24 -13.74 12.33 4.73
C GLY A 24 -12.66 11.34 4.29
N LEU A 25 -12.98 10.47 3.32
CA LEU A 25 -12.01 9.53 2.78
C LEU A 25 -10.93 10.28 1.99
N GLN A 26 -11.31 11.27 1.18
CA GLN A 26 -10.37 12.15 0.50
C GLN A 26 -9.44 12.85 1.50
N GLN A 27 -9.96 13.50 2.55
CA GLN A 27 -9.11 14.15 3.55
C GLN A 27 -8.12 13.20 4.22
N LEU A 28 -8.59 12.03 4.67
CA LEU A 28 -7.72 11.03 5.28
C LEU A 28 -6.59 10.60 4.34
N THR A 29 -6.92 10.46 3.06
CA THR A 29 -5.96 10.11 2.02
C THR A 29 -4.97 11.24 1.70
N ALA A 30 -5.37 12.51 1.80
CA ALA A 30 -4.45 13.66 1.67
C ALA A 30 -3.46 13.70 2.83
N VAL A 31 -3.94 13.51 4.06
CA VAL A 31 -3.09 13.53 5.25
C VAL A 31 -2.11 12.35 5.20
N LEU A 32 -2.56 11.18 4.78
CA LEU A 32 -1.70 10.02 4.56
C LEU A 32 -0.61 10.33 3.53
N LEU A 33 -0.97 10.89 2.37
CA LEU A 33 -0.01 11.23 1.33
C LEU A 33 1.02 12.27 1.83
N ALA A 34 0.58 13.28 2.57
CA ALA A 34 1.48 14.26 3.17
C ALA A 34 2.43 13.62 4.19
N ALA A 35 1.93 12.71 5.04
CA ALA A 35 2.73 11.99 6.02
C ALA A 35 3.77 11.06 5.35
N VAL A 36 3.37 10.33 4.30
CA VAL A 36 4.27 9.47 3.52
C VAL A 36 5.34 10.30 2.83
N LEU A 37 4.98 11.43 2.19
CA LEU A 37 5.96 12.33 1.57
C LEU A 37 6.93 12.91 2.60
N ALA A 38 6.43 13.34 3.75
CA ALA A 38 7.27 13.84 4.84
C ALA A 38 8.22 12.78 5.37
N GLU A 39 7.75 11.55 5.60
CA GLU A 39 8.59 10.41 5.99
C GLU A 39 9.63 10.09 4.92
N THR A 40 9.24 10.06 3.65
CA THR A 40 10.15 9.71 2.56
C THR A 40 11.24 10.76 2.40
N LEU A 41 10.91 12.05 2.54
CA LEU A 41 11.90 13.12 2.46
C LEU A 41 12.79 13.18 3.71
N LEU A 42 12.19 13.23 4.89
CA LEU A 42 12.89 13.47 6.16
C LEU A 42 13.58 12.22 6.70
N LEU A 43 12.91 11.06 6.67
CA LEU A 43 13.49 9.81 7.13
C LEU A 43 14.33 9.21 6.01
N ARG A 44 13.71 8.78 4.91
CA ARG A 44 14.42 8.00 3.88
C ARG A 44 15.45 8.82 3.10
N GLY A 45 15.12 10.07 2.75
CA GLY A 45 16.00 10.98 2.04
C GLY A 45 17.14 11.45 2.92
N VAL A 46 16.83 12.25 3.95
CA VAL A 46 17.86 12.88 4.78
C VAL A 46 18.68 11.82 5.53
N THR A 47 18.09 10.92 6.30
CA THR A 47 18.91 10.03 7.17
C THR A 47 19.84 9.07 6.42
N ARG A 48 19.46 8.66 5.21
CA ARG A 48 20.24 7.70 4.42
C ARG A 48 21.28 8.37 3.53
N ILE A 49 20.99 9.57 3.00
CA ILE A 49 22.02 10.42 2.39
C ILE A 49 23.03 10.87 3.45
N GLY A 50 22.58 11.08 4.69
CA GLY A 50 23.40 11.48 5.83
C GLY A 50 24.47 10.49 6.25
N VAL A 51 24.43 9.25 5.77
CA VAL A 51 25.52 8.28 5.96
C VAL A 51 26.76 8.70 5.15
N HIS A 52 26.57 9.44 4.06
CA HIS A 52 27.65 9.87 3.16
C HIS A 52 28.11 11.32 3.38
N VAL A 53 27.51 12.05 4.33
CA VAL A 53 27.86 13.44 4.64
C VAL A 53 28.76 13.48 5.88
N PRO A 54 29.95 14.14 5.83
CA PRO A 54 30.78 14.32 7.01
C PRO A 54 30.03 15.13 8.08
N LYS A 55 29.89 14.56 9.27
CA LYS A 55 29.05 15.10 10.33
C LYS A 55 29.83 16.10 11.19
N GLY A 56 29.76 17.39 10.85
CA GLY A 56 30.09 18.47 11.78
C GLY A 56 29.01 18.63 12.87
N GLU A 57 29.31 19.34 13.96
CA GLU A 57 28.40 19.47 15.11
C GLU A 57 27.02 20.05 14.74
N GLY A 58 26.96 21.05 13.84
CA GLY A 58 25.70 21.62 13.35
C GLY A 58 24.91 20.70 12.40
N VAL A 59 25.61 19.84 11.66
CA VAL A 59 25.01 18.89 10.71
C VAL A 59 24.33 17.75 11.47
N THR A 60 24.90 17.33 12.60
CA THR A 60 24.32 16.28 13.46
C THR A 60 22.96 16.67 14.02
N GLY A 61 22.78 17.91 14.48
CA GLY A 61 21.50 18.40 14.99
C GLY A 61 20.38 18.40 13.93
N VAL A 62 20.70 18.80 12.70
CA VAL A 62 19.77 18.75 11.56
C VAL A 62 19.37 17.31 11.25
N PHE A 63 20.33 16.37 11.25
CA PHE A 63 20.04 14.95 11.04
C PHE A 63 19.17 14.35 12.14
N GLN A 64 19.42 14.70 13.41
CA GLN A 64 18.59 14.22 14.53
C GLN A 64 17.17 14.76 14.44
N ALA A 65 16.99 16.04 14.14
CA ALA A 65 15.68 16.64 13.95
C ALA A 65 14.93 16.02 12.76
N ALA A 66 15.61 15.82 11.63
CA ALA A 66 15.04 15.18 10.45
C ALA A 66 14.65 13.72 10.71
N SER A 67 15.51 12.94 11.40
CA SER A 67 15.20 11.58 11.84
C SER A 67 13.96 11.55 12.73
N PHE A 68 13.91 12.40 13.76
CA PHE A 68 12.79 12.45 14.71
C PHE A 68 11.47 12.79 14.00
N LEU A 69 11.46 13.86 13.21
CA LEU A 69 10.27 14.27 12.44
C LEU A 69 9.88 13.22 11.39
N GLY A 70 10.87 12.59 10.75
CA GLY A 70 10.66 11.51 9.80
C GLY A 70 10.04 10.27 10.45
N SER A 71 10.52 9.85 11.63
CA SER A 71 9.93 8.76 12.41
C SER A 71 8.53 9.09 12.91
N LEU A 72 8.29 10.34 13.33
CA LEU A 72 6.95 10.79 13.69
C LEU A 72 6.00 10.70 12.49
N ALA A 73 6.44 11.18 11.32
CA ALA A 73 5.68 11.08 10.08
C ALA A 73 5.41 9.62 9.68
N PHE A 74 6.39 8.73 9.83
CA PHE A 74 6.24 7.29 9.62
C PHE A 74 5.15 6.68 10.51
N ASN A 75 5.17 7.00 11.81
CA ASN A 75 4.18 6.49 12.76
C ASN A 75 2.78 7.01 12.44
N VAL A 76 2.65 8.30 12.12
CA VAL A 76 1.38 8.90 11.69
C VAL A 76 0.88 8.24 10.40
N ALA A 77 1.74 8.06 9.41
CA ALA A 77 1.39 7.37 8.16
C ALA A 77 0.92 5.94 8.44
N SER A 78 1.64 5.18 9.27
CA SER A 78 1.31 3.80 9.63
C SER A 78 -0.06 3.70 10.30
N LEU A 79 -0.36 4.58 11.27
CA LEU A 79 -1.67 4.65 11.90
C LEU A 79 -2.78 5.01 10.90
N LEU A 80 -2.53 5.97 10.02
CA LEU A 80 -3.49 6.37 8.98
C LEU A 80 -3.75 5.24 7.98
N VAL A 81 -2.74 4.45 7.60
CA VAL A 81 -2.91 3.25 6.76
C VAL A 81 -3.78 2.22 7.48
N ILE A 82 -3.51 1.93 8.76
CA ILE A 82 -4.33 0.98 9.53
C ILE A 82 -5.79 1.45 9.57
N VAL A 83 -6.03 2.72 9.89
CA VAL A 83 -7.38 3.31 9.90
C VAL A 83 -8.03 3.21 8.51
N LEU A 84 -7.31 3.55 7.45
CA LEU A 84 -7.80 3.47 6.08
C LEU A 84 -8.18 2.05 5.69
N VAL A 85 -7.35 1.06 6.01
CA VAL A 85 -7.61 -0.36 5.74
C VAL A 85 -8.84 -0.84 6.50
N VAL A 86 -8.95 -0.54 7.80
CA VAL A 86 -10.14 -0.90 8.61
C VAL A 86 -11.40 -0.26 8.03
N VAL A 87 -11.33 1.00 7.61
CA VAL A 87 -12.45 1.70 6.98
C VAL A 87 -12.85 1.05 5.64
N ILE A 88 -11.88 0.74 4.78
CA ILE A 88 -12.13 0.11 3.47
C ILE A 88 -12.77 -1.26 3.69
N LEU A 89 -12.16 -2.12 4.51
CA LEU A 89 -12.65 -3.46 4.80
C LEU A 89 -14.05 -3.42 5.43
N GLY A 90 -14.25 -2.55 6.42
CA GLY A 90 -15.56 -2.34 7.04
C GLY A 90 -16.61 -1.85 6.04
N SER A 91 -16.23 -0.99 5.09
CA SER A 91 -17.13 -0.54 4.03
C SER A 91 -17.47 -1.65 3.04
N MET A 92 -16.52 -2.54 2.73
CA MET A 92 -16.74 -3.70 1.86
C MET A 92 -17.67 -4.70 2.54
N VAL A 93 -17.43 -5.05 3.80
CA VAL A 93 -18.29 -5.96 4.59
C VAL A 93 -19.74 -5.46 4.65
N ARG A 94 -19.95 -4.14 4.71
CA ARG A 94 -21.29 -3.53 4.72
C ARG A 94 -22.00 -3.55 3.36
N ARG A 95 -21.22 -3.55 2.26
CA ARG A 95 -21.75 -3.50 0.89
C ARG A 95 -21.94 -4.89 0.28
N MET A 96 -21.27 -5.90 0.80
CA MET A 96 -21.43 -7.28 0.34
C MET A 96 -22.80 -7.83 0.74
N GLU A 97 -23.51 -8.37 -0.24
CA GLU A 97 -24.77 -9.08 -0.02
C GLU A 97 -24.52 -10.34 0.83
N GLY A 98 -25.49 -10.70 1.68
CA GLY A 98 -25.34 -11.82 2.61
C GLY A 98 -25.01 -13.12 1.88
N GLY A 99 -23.86 -13.71 2.18
CA GLY A 99 -23.35 -14.95 1.58
C GLY A 99 -22.05 -15.36 2.26
N LEU A 100 -21.39 -16.43 1.80
CA LEU A 100 -20.12 -16.92 2.38
C LEU A 100 -18.94 -15.95 2.22
N SER A 101 -19.03 -15.01 1.28
CA SER A 101 -18.01 -14.01 1.01
C SER A 101 -17.87 -12.99 2.15
N ARG A 102 -18.99 -12.63 2.81
CA ARG A 102 -18.99 -11.70 3.96
C ARG A 102 -18.29 -12.26 5.22
N PRO A 103 -18.62 -13.46 5.74
CA PRO A 103 -17.90 -14.03 6.87
C PRO A 103 -16.44 -14.36 6.53
N ALA A 104 -16.12 -14.74 5.28
CA ALA A 104 -14.73 -14.91 4.85
C ALA A 104 -13.95 -13.59 4.95
N LEU A 105 -14.52 -12.48 4.45
CA LEU A 105 -13.88 -11.16 4.55
C LEU A 105 -13.68 -10.74 6.01
N VAL A 106 -14.70 -10.93 6.86
CA VAL A 106 -14.61 -10.61 8.30
C VAL A 106 -13.56 -11.48 8.99
N GLY A 107 -13.54 -12.78 8.71
CA GLY A 107 -12.57 -13.72 9.28
C GLY A 107 -11.13 -13.38 8.90
N LEU A 108 -10.87 -13.15 7.60
CA LEU A 108 -9.54 -12.76 7.11
C LEU A 108 -9.11 -11.40 7.66
N SER A 109 -10.02 -10.42 7.72
CA SER A 109 -9.74 -9.11 8.32
C SER A 109 -9.43 -9.22 9.81
N GLY A 110 -10.17 -10.06 10.54
CA GLY A 110 -9.92 -10.34 11.95
C GLY A 110 -8.58 -11.02 12.18
N ALA A 111 -8.25 -12.03 11.37
CA ALA A 111 -6.96 -12.72 11.44
C ALA A 111 -5.78 -11.78 11.13
N MET A 112 -5.93 -10.89 10.14
CA MET A 112 -4.95 -9.85 9.84
C MET A 112 -4.75 -8.91 11.02
N LEU A 113 -5.82 -8.36 11.59
CA LEU A 113 -5.72 -7.42 12.71
C LEU A 113 -5.17 -8.09 13.97
N LEU A 114 -5.57 -9.34 14.24
CA LEU A 114 -5.04 -10.13 15.36
C LEU A 114 -3.54 -10.40 15.16
N GLY A 115 -3.14 -10.87 13.97
CA GLY A 115 -1.74 -11.10 13.63
C GLY A 115 -0.91 -9.82 13.78
N LEU A 116 -1.43 -8.68 13.33
CA LEU A 116 -0.77 -7.38 13.50
C LEU A 116 -0.60 -7.01 14.98
N VAL A 117 -1.66 -7.12 15.79
CA VAL A 117 -1.58 -6.83 17.23
C VAL A 117 -0.57 -7.74 17.93
N LEU A 118 -0.60 -9.03 17.62
CA LEU A 118 0.34 -9.99 18.19
C LEU A 118 1.78 -9.71 17.74
N SER A 119 2.01 -9.40 16.46
CA SER A 119 3.34 -9.02 15.94
C SER A 119 3.89 -7.76 16.61
N LEU A 120 3.02 -6.80 16.93
CA LEU A 120 3.43 -5.56 17.61
C LEU A 120 3.64 -5.72 19.13
N THR A 121 3.06 -6.75 19.74
CA THR A 121 3.11 -6.96 21.21
C THR A 121 3.97 -8.13 21.63
N THR A 122 4.37 -8.98 20.68
CA THR A 122 5.15 -10.19 20.92
C THR A 122 6.24 -10.31 19.86
N ASP A 123 7.40 -10.84 20.23
CA ASP A 123 8.48 -11.16 19.28
C ASP A 123 8.28 -12.54 18.62
N ALA A 124 7.03 -13.00 18.53
CA ALA A 124 6.71 -14.35 18.08
C ALA A 124 6.61 -14.39 16.54
N LEU A 125 7.51 -15.15 15.90
CA LEU A 125 7.52 -15.36 14.44
C LEU A 125 6.18 -15.90 13.91
N ALA A 126 5.46 -16.67 14.71
CA ALA A 126 4.13 -17.17 14.37
C ALA A 126 3.08 -16.05 14.23
N ALA A 127 3.22 -14.95 14.97
CA ALA A 127 2.35 -13.78 14.84
C ALA A 127 2.60 -13.04 13.52
N ASP A 128 3.88 -12.87 13.15
CA ASP A 128 4.28 -12.31 11.85
C ASP A 128 3.75 -13.17 10.69
N ALA A 129 3.80 -14.50 10.85
CA ALA A 129 3.32 -15.43 9.84
C ALA A 129 1.80 -15.38 9.71
N LEU A 130 1.08 -15.32 10.83
CA LEU A 130 -0.37 -15.14 10.84
C LEU A 130 -0.76 -13.85 10.12
N PHE A 131 -0.09 -12.74 10.43
CA PHE A 131 -0.31 -11.45 9.76
C PHE A 131 -0.07 -11.58 8.25
N GLY A 132 1.12 -12.03 7.83
CA GLY A 132 1.50 -12.11 6.42
C GLY A 132 0.58 -13.04 5.61
N VAL A 133 0.24 -14.23 6.14
CA VAL A 133 -0.69 -15.17 5.50
C VAL A 133 -2.09 -14.58 5.40
N ALA A 134 -2.60 -13.96 6.48
CA ALA A 134 -3.92 -13.35 6.47
C ALA A 134 -4.01 -12.22 5.45
N VAL A 135 -2.98 -11.36 5.35
CA VAL A 135 -2.94 -10.29 4.35
C VAL A 135 -2.87 -10.86 2.93
N ALA A 136 -2.03 -11.87 2.67
CA ALA A 136 -1.92 -12.50 1.36
C ALA A 136 -3.27 -13.08 0.90
N LEU A 137 -3.93 -13.84 1.78
CA LEU A 137 -5.27 -14.38 1.52
C LEU A 137 -6.30 -13.27 1.32
N LEU A 138 -6.24 -12.21 2.12
CA LEU A 138 -7.15 -11.06 2.02
C LEU A 138 -7.00 -10.33 0.68
N VAL A 139 -5.77 -10.09 0.22
CA VAL A 139 -5.50 -9.47 -1.09
C VAL A 139 -6.02 -10.34 -2.23
N GLY A 140 -5.75 -11.65 -2.20
CA GLY A 140 -6.28 -12.59 -3.18
C GLY A 140 -7.81 -12.61 -3.20
N PHE A 141 -8.43 -12.69 -2.01
CA PHE A 141 -9.88 -12.70 -1.85
C PHE A 141 -10.53 -11.41 -2.36
N ILE A 142 -10.03 -10.24 -1.97
CA ILE A 142 -10.53 -8.93 -2.42
C ILE A 142 -10.41 -8.82 -3.94
N THR A 143 -9.31 -9.29 -4.52
CA THR A 143 -9.09 -9.28 -5.96
C THR A 143 -10.15 -10.13 -6.68
N ILE A 144 -10.33 -11.37 -6.25
CA ILE A 144 -11.33 -12.30 -6.83
C ILE A 144 -12.74 -11.71 -6.72
N VAL A 145 -13.15 -11.28 -5.53
CA VAL A 145 -14.48 -10.70 -5.29
C VAL A 145 -14.70 -9.44 -6.12
N THR A 146 -13.68 -8.57 -6.23
CA THR A 146 -13.80 -7.34 -7.02
C THR A 146 -13.97 -7.65 -8.50
N ILE A 147 -13.27 -8.66 -9.04
CA ILE A 147 -13.37 -9.07 -10.44
C ILE A 147 -14.70 -9.79 -10.72
N SER A 148 -15.18 -10.63 -9.79
CA SER A 148 -16.38 -11.44 -9.99
C SER A 148 -17.68 -10.65 -9.78
N GLU A 149 -17.74 -9.78 -8.77
CA GLU A 149 -18.96 -9.06 -8.40
C GLU A 149 -19.10 -7.73 -9.15
N ARG A 150 -17.98 -7.08 -9.50
CA ARG A 150 -18.04 -5.82 -10.23
C ARG A 150 -17.82 -6.07 -11.71
N ARG A 151 -18.72 -5.56 -12.54
CA ARG A 151 -18.53 -5.47 -14.00
C ARG A 151 -17.45 -4.44 -14.33
N ILE A 152 -16.21 -4.71 -13.92
CA ILE A 152 -15.04 -3.91 -14.26
C ILE A 152 -14.57 -4.25 -15.68
N GLY A 153 -14.10 -3.24 -16.40
CA GLY A 153 -13.59 -3.44 -17.76
C GLY A 153 -12.29 -4.26 -17.77
N PRO A 154 -11.93 -4.86 -18.91
CA PRO A 154 -10.79 -5.78 -19.02
C PRO A 154 -9.45 -5.13 -18.60
N ALA A 155 -9.27 -3.84 -18.87
CA ALA A 155 -8.07 -3.11 -18.45
C ALA A 155 -7.94 -3.00 -16.92
N ALA A 156 -9.05 -2.76 -16.21
CA ALA A 156 -9.04 -2.68 -14.75
C ALA A 156 -8.85 -4.06 -14.10
N THR A 157 -9.41 -5.11 -14.70
CA THR A 157 -9.18 -6.50 -14.30
C THR A 157 -7.70 -6.85 -14.41
N LEU A 158 -7.07 -6.57 -15.56
CA LEU A 158 -5.65 -6.83 -15.77
C LEU A 158 -4.79 -6.06 -14.76
N ALA A 159 -5.07 -4.77 -14.54
CA ALA A 159 -4.35 -3.96 -13.57
C ALA A 159 -4.42 -4.55 -12.15
N LEU A 160 -5.62 -4.94 -11.69
CA LEU A 160 -5.80 -5.55 -10.37
C LEU A 160 -5.08 -6.90 -10.23
N ILE A 161 -5.13 -7.75 -11.26
CA ILE A 161 -4.43 -9.04 -11.25
C ILE A 161 -2.92 -8.82 -11.17
N LEU A 162 -2.36 -7.92 -11.97
CA LEU A 162 -0.92 -7.67 -11.99
C LEU A 162 -0.43 -7.08 -10.66
N VAL A 163 -1.20 -6.15 -10.09
CA VAL A 163 -0.98 -5.62 -8.74
C VAL A 163 -0.96 -6.74 -7.70
N ALA A 164 -2.00 -7.56 -7.69
CA ALA A 164 -2.17 -8.60 -6.68
C ALA A 164 -1.06 -9.64 -6.82
N ALA A 165 -0.72 -10.01 -8.06
CA ALA A 165 0.37 -10.93 -8.35
C ALA A 165 1.72 -10.35 -7.89
N ALA A 166 2.01 -9.07 -8.16
CA ALA A 166 3.22 -8.41 -7.68
C ALA A 166 3.33 -8.43 -6.14
N TYR A 167 2.23 -8.10 -5.46
CA TYR A 167 2.16 -8.13 -4.00
C TYR A 167 2.33 -9.55 -3.44
N LEU A 168 1.65 -10.54 -4.03
CA LEU A 168 1.73 -11.93 -3.61
C LEU A 168 3.11 -12.54 -3.86
N SER A 169 3.81 -12.13 -4.92
CA SER A 169 5.22 -12.48 -5.15
C SER A 169 6.12 -11.95 -4.03
N TYR A 170 5.91 -10.70 -3.61
CA TYR A 170 6.64 -10.13 -2.47
C TYR A 170 6.31 -10.87 -1.16
N GLN A 171 5.03 -11.16 -0.91
CA GLN A 171 4.62 -11.93 0.26
C GLN A 171 5.17 -13.35 0.26
N TYR A 172 5.27 -14.00 -0.90
CA TYR A 172 5.93 -15.29 -1.02
C TYR A 172 7.40 -15.23 -0.57
N TYR A 173 8.14 -14.20 -1.01
CA TYR A 173 9.51 -13.98 -0.56
C TYR A 173 9.56 -13.87 0.97
N VAL A 174 8.80 -12.95 1.57
CA VAL A 174 8.80 -12.71 3.03
C VAL A 174 8.37 -13.96 3.81
N LEU A 175 7.23 -14.56 3.45
CA LEU A 175 6.67 -15.72 4.16
C LEU A 175 7.55 -16.95 4.05
N SER A 176 8.20 -17.18 2.90
CA SER A 176 9.08 -18.35 2.73
C SER A 176 10.27 -18.30 3.70
N TYR A 177 10.93 -17.16 3.82
CA TYR A 177 12.00 -16.98 4.82
C TYR A 177 11.49 -17.11 6.24
N LEU A 178 10.31 -16.55 6.52
CA LEU A 178 9.71 -16.61 7.85
C LEU A 178 9.35 -18.06 8.25
N PHE A 179 8.73 -18.83 7.37
CA PHE A 179 8.40 -20.24 7.61
C PHE A 179 9.64 -21.10 7.75
N TYR A 180 10.69 -20.86 6.96
CA TYR A 180 11.95 -21.57 7.14
C TYR A 180 12.57 -21.31 8.51
N ARG A 181 12.50 -20.06 8.99
CA ARG A 181 12.95 -19.71 10.34
C ARG A 181 12.09 -20.34 11.44
N ILE A 182 10.77 -20.44 11.24
CA ILE A 182 9.86 -21.10 12.19
C ILE A 182 10.11 -22.62 12.25
N LEU A 183 10.39 -23.23 11.09
CA LEU A 183 10.64 -24.67 10.97
C LEU A 183 12.10 -25.05 11.25
N ASP A 184 12.93 -24.09 11.63
CA ASP A 184 14.37 -24.25 11.88
C ASP A 184 15.13 -24.90 10.69
N TYR A 185 14.70 -24.57 9.47
CA TYR A 185 15.41 -24.97 8.26
C TYR A 185 16.53 -23.97 7.95
N GLY A 186 17.78 -24.41 8.10
CA GLY A 186 18.97 -23.62 7.76
C GLY A 186 19.24 -23.43 6.26
N ALA A 187 18.40 -24.01 5.39
CA ALA A 187 18.50 -23.83 3.94
C ALA A 187 17.88 -22.50 3.49
N VAL A 188 18.27 -22.01 2.31
CA VAL A 188 17.58 -20.88 1.68
C VAL A 188 16.31 -21.39 1.00
N PRO A 189 15.14 -20.75 1.20
CA PRO A 189 13.93 -21.21 0.55
C PRO A 189 14.06 -21.09 -0.98
N PRO A 190 13.66 -22.13 -1.73
CA PRO A 190 13.84 -22.18 -3.18
C PRO A 190 12.99 -21.11 -3.88
N LEU A 191 13.44 -20.65 -5.04
CA LEU A 191 12.71 -19.74 -5.94
C LEU A 191 12.38 -18.35 -5.35
N THR A 192 12.82 -18.04 -4.13
CA THR A 192 12.46 -16.79 -3.44
C THR A 192 12.95 -15.56 -4.21
N ILE A 193 14.17 -15.60 -4.73
CA ILE A 193 14.74 -14.49 -5.50
C ILE A 193 14.07 -14.39 -6.87
N GLU A 194 13.85 -15.50 -7.56
CA GLU A 194 13.20 -15.55 -8.87
C GLU A 194 11.77 -15.00 -8.81
N VAL A 195 11.01 -15.39 -7.79
CA VAL A 195 9.65 -14.90 -7.56
C VAL A 195 9.65 -13.42 -7.16
N LEU A 196 10.63 -12.97 -6.35
CA LEU A 196 10.78 -11.55 -6.03
C LEU A 196 11.04 -10.71 -7.29
N ARG A 197 11.95 -11.15 -8.16
CA ARG A 197 12.26 -10.50 -9.45
C ARG A 197 11.04 -10.45 -10.37
N LEU A 198 10.28 -11.55 -10.41
CA LEU A 198 9.02 -11.60 -11.14
C LEU A 198 8.01 -10.59 -10.57
N GLY A 199 7.87 -10.53 -9.24
CA GLY A 199 7.01 -9.56 -8.56
C GLY A 199 7.38 -8.12 -8.90
N GLU A 200 8.66 -7.81 -8.94
CA GLU A 200 9.18 -6.50 -9.32
C GLU A 200 8.85 -6.15 -10.79
N ALA A 201 9.03 -7.09 -11.72
CA ALA A 201 8.62 -6.91 -13.11
C ALA A 201 7.09 -6.74 -13.24
N LEU A 202 6.30 -7.52 -12.50
CA LEU A 202 4.84 -7.39 -12.46
C LEU A 202 4.41 -6.03 -11.92
N ALA A 203 5.09 -5.49 -10.91
CA ALA A 203 4.79 -4.16 -10.36
C ALA A 203 5.02 -3.05 -11.40
N VAL A 204 6.06 -3.17 -12.22
CA VAL A 204 6.36 -2.26 -13.33
C VAL A 204 5.28 -2.34 -14.42
N VAL A 205 4.90 -3.55 -14.84
CA VAL A 205 3.86 -3.75 -15.86
C VAL A 205 2.48 -3.31 -15.32
N ALA A 206 2.21 -3.55 -14.04
CA ALA A 206 1.02 -3.08 -13.35
C ALA A 206 0.88 -1.55 -13.40
N ALA A 207 1.98 -0.79 -13.38
CA ALA A 207 1.93 0.67 -13.51
C ALA A 207 1.32 1.11 -14.84
N ALA A 208 1.73 0.46 -15.94
CA ALA A 208 1.18 0.72 -17.27
C ALA A 208 -0.29 0.31 -17.36
N ALA A 209 -0.65 -0.86 -16.83
CA ALA A 209 -2.03 -1.34 -16.80
C ALA A 209 -2.94 -0.43 -15.96
N ALA A 210 -2.48 0.00 -14.78
CA ALA A 210 -3.19 0.92 -13.89
C ALA A 210 -3.38 2.29 -14.53
N PHE A 211 -2.35 2.82 -15.19
CA PHE A 211 -2.46 4.06 -15.94
C PHE A 211 -3.45 3.94 -17.09
N TRP A 212 -3.42 2.86 -17.86
CA TRP A 212 -4.40 2.62 -18.92
C TRP A 212 -5.83 2.53 -18.38
N ALA A 213 -6.03 1.80 -17.30
CA ALA A 213 -7.35 1.55 -16.72
C ALA A 213 -7.95 2.78 -16.02
N TRP A 214 -7.13 3.56 -15.31
CA TRP A 214 -7.61 4.60 -14.40
C TRP A 214 -7.06 5.99 -14.71
N GLY A 215 -5.79 6.09 -15.13
CA GLY A 215 -5.10 7.34 -15.40
C GLY A 215 -5.50 7.99 -16.73
N LEU A 216 -5.36 7.26 -17.85
CA LEU A 216 -5.61 7.73 -19.20
C LEU A 216 -7.04 8.29 -19.41
N PRO A 217 -8.13 7.62 -18.94
CA PRO A 217 -9.48 8.18 -19.03
C PRO A 217 -9.67 9.49 -18.26
N ARG A 218 -8.76 9.78 -17.33
CA ARG A 218 -8.79 10.94 -16.43
C ARG A 218 -7.62 11.90 -16.66
N TRP A 219 -6.85 11.73 -17.74
CA TRP A 219 -5.63 12.50 -17.99
C TRP A 219 -5.84 14.02 -17.91
N ARG A 220 -6.97 14.50 -18.44
CA ARG A 220 -7.36 15.92 -18.40
C ARG A 220 -7.41 16.52 -16.99
N TRP A 221 -7.63 15.71 -15.96
CA TRP A 221 -7.72 16.15 -14.58
C TRP A 221 -6.36 16.35 -13.91
N VAL A 222 -5.27 15.81 -14.47
CA VAL A 222 -3.92 15.97 -13.88
C VAL A 222 -3.54 17.45 -13.80
N GLY A 223 -3.77 18.20 -14.88
CA GLY A 223 -3.47 19.63 -14.98
C GLY A 223 -1.97 19.97 -14.82
N LYS A 224 -1.62 21.25 -14.98
CA LYS A 224 -0.22 21.71 -14.94
C LYS A 224 0.46 21.46 -13.59
N VAL A 225 -0.25 21.73 -12.49
CA VAL A 225 0.26 21.55 -11.12
C VAL A 225 0.52 20.07 -10.82
N GLY A 226 -0.34 19.17 -11.29
CA GLY A 226 -0.14 17.72 -11.12
C GLY A 226 1.10 17.24 -11.87
N LEU A 227 1.26 17.68 -13.13
CA LEU A 227 2.46 17.37 -13.92
C LEU A 227 3.73 17.92 -13.27
N ALA A 228 3.70 19.15 -12.76
CA ALA A 228 4.85 19.75 -12.07
C ALA A 228 5.24 18.96 -10.80
N ALA A 229 4.25 18.48 -10.03
CA ALA A 229 4.52 17.66 -8.86
C ALA A 229 5.18 16.31 -9.23
N VAL A 230 4.66 15.62 -10.24
CA VAL A 230 5.26 14.37 -10.74
C VAL A 230 6.68 14.62 -11.26
N ALA A 231 6.87 15.67 -12.06
CA ALA A 231 8.18 16.04 -12.58
C ALA A 231 9.20 16.35 -11.46
N ALA A 232 8.78 17.05 -10.41
CA ALA A 232 9.63 17.35 -9.27
C ALA A 232 10.09 16.08 -8.54
N VAL A 233 9.19 15.10 -8.33
CA VAL A 233 9.54 13.80 -7.72
C VAL A 233 10.50 13.03 -8.61
N LEU A 234 10.24 12.96 -9.91
CA LEU A 234 11.13 12.27 -10.85
C LEU A 234 12.50 12.94 -10.92
N LEU A 235 12.56 14.28 -10.95
CA LEU A 235 13.82 15.02 -10.96
C LEU A 235 14.63 14.77 -9.69
N ALA A 236 13.98 14.77 -8.52
CA ALA A 236 14.64 14.45 -7.25
C ALA A 236 15.24 13.03 -7.27
N LEU A 237 14.51 12.05 -7.82
CA LEU A 237 15.01 10.67 -7.95
C LEU A 237 16.10 10.52 -9.00
N ILE A 238 16.04 11.25 -10.12
CA ILE A 238 17.12 11.28 -11.12
C ILE A 238 18.39 11.83 -10.48
N ILE A 239 18.29 12.95 -9.75
CA ILE A 239 19.44 13.54 -9.04
C ILE A 239 19.99 12.56 -8.01
N ALA A 240 19.13 11.92 -7.22
CA ALA A 240 19.55 10.86 -6.30
C ALA A 240 20.22 9.69 -7.03
N GLY A 241 19.72 9.34 -8.22
CA GLY A 241 20.20 8.27 -9.07
C GLY A 241 21.50 8.56 -9.83
N LEU A 242 22.01 9.79 -9.77
CA LEU A 242 23.38 10.10 -10.22
C LEU A 242 24.44 9.62 -9.22
N SER A 243 24.02 9.14 -8.04
CA SER A 243 24.89 8.50 -7.06
C SER A 243 25.44 7.16 -7.60
N PRO A 244 26.59 6.67 -7.09
CA PRO A 244 27.14 5.36 -7.48
C PRO A 244 26.09 4.24 -7.42
N ALA A 245 26.12 3.32 -8.38
CA ALA A 245 25.10 2.27 -8.53
C ALA A 245 24.92 1.39 -7.28
N SER A 246 26.00 1.14 -6.52
CA SER A 246 25.94 0.41 -5.24
C SER A 246 25.18 1.19 -4.16
N THR A 247 25.42 2.49 -4.05
CA THR A 247 24.67 3.39 -3.16
C THR A 247 23.21 3.46 -3.57
N MET A 248 22.91 3.55 -4.87
CA MET A 248 21.52 3.55 -5.36
C MET A 248 20.82 2.22 -5.05
N ALA A 249 21.47 1.06 -5.24
CA ALA A 249 20.87 -0.24 -4.95
C ALA A 249 20.59 -0.44 -3.47
N ILE A 250 21.49 -0.01 -2.59
CA ILE A 250 21.28 -0.04 -1.13
C ILE A 250 20.14 0.91 -0.77
N LEU A 251 20.15 2.14 -1.28
CA LEU A 251 19.09 3.09 -1.01
C LEU A 251 17.75 2.53 -1.48
N ALA A 252 17.63 2.06 -2.72
CA ALA A 252 16.40 1.49 -3.28
C ALA A 252 15.91 0.27 -2.49
N LEU A 253 16.77 -0.70 -2.20
CA LEU A 253 16.39 -1.88 -1.41
C LEU A 253 15.85 -1.45 -0.04
N TRP A 254 16.52 -0.49 0.60
CA TRP A 254 16.11 -0.05 1.92
C TRP A 254 14.86 0.85 1.83
N THR A 255 14.64 1.61 0.74
CA THR A 255 13.61 2.67 0.63
C THR A 255 12.34 2.21 -0.05
N THR A 256 12.38 1.16 -0.86
CA THR A 256 11.22 0.71 -1.63
C THR A 256 11.14 -0.81 -1.66
N GLY A 257 12.10 -1.53 -1.05
CA GLY A 257 12.16 -2.99 -1.12
C GLY A 257 12.50 -3.51 -2.53
N LEU A 258 12.85 -2.61 -3.46
CA LEU A 258 13.16 -2.96 -4.84
C LEU A 258 14.58 -3.49 -4.94
N SER A 259 14.74 -4.60 -5.65
CA SER A 259 16.07 -5.19 -5.89
C SER A 259 16.77 -4.57 -7.11
N LEU A 260 16.09 -3.67 -7.84
CA LEU A 260 16.58 -2.96 -9.03
C LEU A 260 17.10 -3.90 -10.13
N VAL A 261 16.36 -4.98 -10.40
CA VAL A 261 16.69 -5.95 -11.44
C VAL A 261 16.55 -5.37 -12.84
N LEU A 262 15.65 -4.41 -13.02
CA LEU A 262 15.45 -3.70 -14.29
C LEU A 262 16.34 -2.45 -14.36
N PRO A 263 16.56 -1.87 -15.55
CA PRO A 263 17.26 -0.60 -15.66
C PRO A 263 16.52 0.51 -14.89
N PHE A 264 17.25 1.36 -14.16
CA PHE A 264 16.69 2.47 -13.37
C PHE A 264 15.64 3.34 -14.11
N PRO A 265 15.81 3.69 -15.40
CA PRO A 265 14.80 4.45 -16.15
C PRO A 265 13.42 3.75 -16.22
N VAL A 266 13.39 2.42 -16.20
CA VAL A 266 12.14 1.65 -16.23
C VAL A 266 11.32 1.90 -14.96
N TYR A 267 11.98 1.95 -13.79
CA TYR A 267 11.32 2.27 -12.53
C TYR A 267 10.83 3.71 -12.48
N LEU A 268 11.60 4.66 -13.02
CA LEU A 268 11.16 6.05 -13.11
C LEU A 268 9.89 6.20 -13.95
N ILE A 269 9.82 5.49 -15.08
CA ILE A 269 8.62 5.48 -15.93
C ILE A 269 7.45 4.84 -15.18
N ALA A 270 7.65 3.69 -14.54
CA ALA A 270 6.60 3.01 -13.77
C ALA A 270 6.08 3.91 -12.63
N LEU A 271 6.98 4.55 -11.88
CA LEU A 271 6.62 5.49 -10.82
C LEU A 271 5.85 6.69 -11.39
N ALA A 272 6.29 7.26 -12.52
CA ALA A 272 5.59 8.35 -13.18
C ALA A 272 4.15 7.96 -13.50
N LEU A 273 3.93 6.77 -14.06
CA LEU A 273 2.60 6.26 -14.41
C LEU A 273 1.73 6.06 -13.16
N TYR A 274 2.27 5.51 -12.07
CA TYR A 274 1.53 5.41 -10.81
C TYR A 274 1.16 6.78 -10.24
N LEU A 275 2.11 7.71 -10.18
CA LEU A 275 1.87 9.07 -9.65
C LEU A 275 0.85 9.83 -10.50
N LEU A 276 0.93 9.74 -11.83
CA LEU A 276 -0.03 10.35 -12.74
C LEU A 276 -1.43 9.75 -12.56
N THR A 277 -1.51 8.43 -12.39
CA THR A 277 -2.77 7.73 -12.09
C THR A 277 -3.36 8.24 -10.78
N LEU A 278 -2.55 8.33 -9.73
CA LEU A 278 -2.96 8.80 -8.41
C LEU A 278 -3.48 10.24 -8.47
N VAL A 279 -2.75 11.16 -9.13
CA VAL A 279 -3.17 12.56 -9.29
C VAL A 279 -4.46 12.67 -10.10
N ALA A 280 -4.60 11.92 -11.20
CA ALA A 280 -5.79 11.92 -12.02
C ALA A 280 -7.03 11.41 -11.24
N CYS A 281 -6.86 10.32 -10.49
CA CYS A 281 -7.89 9.77 -9.61
C CYS A 281 -8.25 10.76 -8.49
N TRP A 282 -7.25 11.38 -7.87
CA TRP A 282 -7.42 12.38 -6.81
C TRP A 282 -8.31 13.54 -7.25
N ARG A 283 -7.95 14.17 -8.36
CA ARG A 283 -8.64 15.36 -8.86
C ARG A 283 -10.02 15.06 -9.45
N SER A 284 -10.27 13.81 -9.82
CA SER A 284 -11.60 13.37 -10.29
C SER A 284 -12.62 13.13 -9.16
N GLY A 285 -12.22 13.25 -7.87
CA GLY A 285 -13.10 13.04 -6.72
C GLY A 285 -13.50 11.57 -6.47
N ASN A 286 -12.83 10.62 -7.14
CA ASN A 286 -13.20 9.21 -7.07
C ASN A 286 -12.43 8.50 -5.93
N ALA A 287 -12.85 8.79 -4.69
CA ALA A 287 -12.21 8.41 -3.44
C ALA A 287 -11.80 6.92 -3.34
N PHE A 288 -12.58 6.02 -3.94
CA PHE A 288 -12.33 4.57 -3.91
C PHE A 288 -11.02 4.17 -4.62
N TRP A 289 -10.70 4.77 -5.76
CA TRP A 289 -9.50 4.43 -6.53
C TRP A 289 -8.24 5.12 -6.00
N ILE A 290 -8.40 6.24 -5.30
CA ILE A 290 -7.31 6.90 -4.57
C ILE A 290 -6.86 6.01 -3.40
N ALA A 291 -7.82 5.43 -2.69
CA ALA A 291 -7.58 4.50 -1.59
C ALA A 291 -6.93 3.19 -2.07
N ALA A 292 -7.38 2.68 -3.22
CA ALA A 292 -6.79 1.49 -3.85
C ALA A 292 -5.37 1.77 -4.38
N GLY A 293 -5.13 2.94 -4.99
CA GLY A 293 -3.82 3.32 -5.54
C GLY A 293 -2.73 3.57 -4.50
N LEU A 294 -3.11 3.97 -3.27
CA LEU A 294 -2.18 4.13 -2.14
C LEU A 294 -1.80 2.83 -1.43
N LEU A 295 -2.50 1.74 -1.74
CA LEU A 295 -2.11 0.38 -1.32
C LEU A 295 -1.18 -0.29 -2.35
N LEU A 296 -0.86 0.39 -3.47
CA LEU A 296 0.01 -0.11 -4.55
C LEU A 296 1.45 0.42 -4.50
N VAL A 297 1.73 1.35 -3.59
CA VAL A 297 3.04 1.97 -3.34
C VAL A 297 3.47 1.59 -1.94
#